data_AF-A0A7X6BH67-F1
#
_entry.id   AF-A0A7X6BH67-F1
#
_cell.length_a   1.000
_cell.length_b   1.000
_cell.length_c   1.000
_cell.angle_alpha   90.00
_cell.angle_beta   90.00
_cell.angle_gamma   90.00
#
_symmetry.space_group_name_H-M   'P 1'
#
loop_
_entity.id
_entity.type
_entity.pdbx_description
1 polymer ?
#
loop_
_entity_poly.entity_id
_entity_poly.type
_entity_poly.pdbx_seq_one_letter_code
_entity_poly.pdbx_strand_id
1 'polypeptide(L)'
;MQKTIYNRWDNNIAGSEWKTCLVLTVTKHDGMSLSVRTSGNDGPPTSQRVARRIRTGIDLYEAVQSALSIASIDDNSAHHEVTACLAPFNPELARQYEKAPALIEANAEAETARKKAAREETLEPFRHEIERRLEAMQPSPVVRLGAGRYTGGTGYDRARLEKYVLEHGLLPPLGHCPQG
;
A
#
# COMPACT_ATOMS: atom_id res chain seq x y z
N MET A 1 31.90 -6.10 -4.14
CA MET A 1 31.62 -6.86 -5.37
C MET A 1 30.32 -6.32 -5.98
N GLN A 2 30.26 -6.18 -7.31
CA GLN A 2 29.05 -5.74 -8.03
C GLN A 2 28.41 -6.91 -8.77
N LYS A 3 27.07 -7.00 -8.72
CA LYS A 3 26.30 -7.99 -9.45
C LYS A 3 25.05 -7.35 -10.03
N THR A 4 24.86 -7.52 -11.33
CA THR A 4 23.61 -7.19 -12.01
C THR A 4 22.61 -8.27 -11.64
N ILE A 5 21.52 -7.88 -10.98
CA ILE A 5 20.47 -8.79 -10.49
C ILE A 5 19.26 -8.81 -11.41
N TYR A 6 19.14 -7.78 -12.25
CA TYR A 6 18.11 -7.66 -13.25
C TYR A 6 18.67 -6.87 -14.44
N ASN A 7 18.34 -7.30 -15.65
CA ASN A 7 18.77 -6.64 -16.87
C ASN A 7 17.73 -6.84 -17.98
N ARG A 8 17.07 -5.77 -18.39
CA ARG A 8 16.08 -5.79 -19.47
C ARG A 8 16.33 -4.71 -20.49
N TRP A 9 15.98 -5.06 -21.72
CA TRP A 9 15.90 -4.16 -22.85
C TRP A 9 14.43 -3.83 -23.06
N ASP A 10 14.12 -2.54 -23.10
CA ASP A 10 12.80 -2.02 -23.43
C ASP A 10 12.92 -1.05 -24.60
N ASN A 11 11.90 -1.06 -25.46
CA ASN A 11 11.75 -0.10 -26.52
C ASN A 11 10.76 0.96 -26.06
N ASN A 12 11.13 2.24 -26.17
CA ASN A 12 10.15 3.30 -25.98
C ASN A 12 9.17 3.35 -27.18
N ILE A 13 8.08 4.11 -27.03
CA ILE A 13 7.07 4.30 -28.09
C ILE A 13 7.68 4.93 -29.37
N ALA A 14 8.83 5.61 -29.25
CA ALA A 14 9.56 6.22 -30.37
C ALA A 14 10.56 5.26 -31.05
N GLY A 15 10.64 3.99 -30.65
CA GLY A 15 11.53 2.99 -31.24
C GLY A 15 12.98 3.03 -30.72
N SER A 16 13.28 3.85 -29.71
CA SER A 16 14.59 3.88 -29.07
C SER A 16 14.75 2.72 -28.09
N GLU A 17 15.83 1.95 -28.28
CA GLU A 17 16.23 0.86 -27.39
C GLU A 17 16.92 1.38 -26.13
N TRP A 18 16.29 1.18 -24.98
CA TRP A 18 16.85 1.53 -23.68
C TRP A 18 17.03 0.25 -22.85
N LYS A 19 18.15 0.19 -22.14
CA LYS A 19 18.50 -0.92 -21.27
C LYS A 19 18.42 -0.47 -19.82
N THR A 20 17.61 -1.16 -19.03
CA THR A 20 17.49 -0.94 -17.58
C THR A 20 18.10 -2.12 -16.82
N CYS A 21 19.05 -1.81 -15.94
CA CYS A 21 19.70 -2.78 -15.08
C CYS A 21 19.52 -2.41 -13.61
N LEU A 22 19.11 -3.39 -12.80
CA LEU A 22 19.26 -3.30 -11.34
C LEU A 22 20.61 -3.88 -10.97
N VAL A 23 21.42 -3.08 -10.31
CA VAL A 23 22.77 -3.47 -9.88
C VAL A 23 22.82 -3.43 -8.36
N LEU A 24 23.04 -4.60 -7.78
CA LEU A 24 23.35 -4.76 -6.37
C LEU A 24 24.87 -4.64 -6.17
N THR A 25 25.27 -3.74 -5.29
CA THR A 25 26.67 -3.58 -4.90
C THR A 25 26.85 -3.99 -3.45
N VAL A 26 27.71 -4.99 -3.21
CA VAL A 26 28.13 -5.43 -1.88
C VAL A 26 29.42 -4.69 -1.52
N THR A 27 29.37 -3.91 -0.44
CA THR A 27 30.52 -3.16 0.10
C THR A 27 31.33 -4.03 1.06
N LYS A 28 32.59 -3.65 1.34
CA LYS A 28 33.52 -4.44 2.18
C LYS A 28 33.10 -4.60 3.64
N HIS A 29 32.10 -3.86 4.11
CA HIS A 29 31.60 -3.87 5.50
C HIS A 29 30.16 -4.43 5.59
N ASP A 30 29.84 -5.46 4.81
CA ASP A 30 28.52 -6.11 4.70
C ASP A 30 27.35 -5.21 4.28
N GLY A 31 27.61 -3.92 4.00
CA GLY A 31 26.60 -3.01 3.50
C GLY A 31 26.26 -3.32 2.05
N MET A 32 24.97 -3.44 1.73
CA MET A 32 24.49 -3.55 0.36
C MET A 32 23.87 -2.23 -0.09
N SER A 33 24.11 -1.86 -1.36
CA SER A 33 23.43 -0.75 -2.02
C SER A 33 22.82 -1.20 -3.34
N LEU A 34 21.56 -0.83 -3.56
CA LEU A 34 20.89 -1.02 -4.85
C LEU A 34 21.07 0.24 -5.70
N SER A 35 21.27 0.05 -7.00
CA SER A 35 21.32 1.13 -7.98
C SER A 35 20.60 0.74 -9.26
N VAL A 36 19.92 1.70 -9.88
CA VAL A 36 19.32 1.54 -11.21
C VAL A 36 20.26 2.16 -12.23
N ARG A 37 20.66 1.40 -13.24
CA ARG A 37 21.43 1.91 -14.38
C ARG A 37 20.55 1.83 -15.61
N THR A 38 20.36 2.95 -16.27
CA THR A 38 19.70 3.05 -17.57
C THR A 38 20.73 3.47 -18.61
N SER A 39 20.79 2.79 -19.75
CA SER A 39 21.61 3.18 -20.89
C SER A 39 20.80 3.10 -22.17
N GLY A 40 20.81 4.15 -22.99
CA GLY A 40 20.09 4.22 -24.26
C GLY A 40 20.71 5.25 -25.21
N ASN A 41 20.37 5.15 -26.49
CA ASN A 41 20.97 5.98 -27.55
C ASN A 41 20.58 7.47 -27.49
N ASP A 42 19.47 7.81 -26.82
CA ASP A 42 18.92 9.17 -26.75
C ASP A 42 19.19 9.90 -25.42
N GLY A 43 20.20 9.44 -24.67
CA GLY A 43 20.52 9.96 -23.35
C GLY A 43 19.67 9.34 -22.23
N PRO A 44 20.17 9.34 -20.98
CA PRO A 44 19.50 8.66 -19.89
C PRO A 44 18.21 9.41 -19.47
N PRO A 45 17.10 8.71 -19.18
CA PRO A 45 16.00 9.32 -18.44
C PRO A 45 16.54 9.82 -17.09
N THR A 46 16.16 11.05 -16.73
CA THR A 46 16.66 11.90 -15.63
C THR A 46 16.47 11.36 -14.20
N SER A 47 16.11 10.09 -14.02
CA SER A 47 15.72 9.50 -12.73
C SER A 47 16.74 8.48 -12.19
N GLN A 48 18.04 8.80 -12.23
CA GLN A 48 19.10 8.01 -11.56
C GLN A 48 19.24 8.32 -10.06
N ARG A 49 18.17 8.19 -9.26
CA ARG A 49 18.29 8.34 -7.79
C ARG A 49 17.52 7.27 -7.03
N VAL A 50 17.94 6.02 -7.16
CA VAL A 50 17.73 5.03 -6.10
C VAL A 50 19.11 4.51 -5.71
N ALA A 51 19.68 5.10 -4.67
CA ALA A 51 20.87 4.59 -3.98
C ALA A 51 20.49 4.46 -2.50
N ARG A 52 19.86 3.34 -2.13
CA ARG A 52 19.49 3.05 -0.73
C ARG A 52 20.57 2.16 -0.11
N ARG A 53 20.94 2.46 1.14
CA ARG A 53 21.70 1.54 1.98
C ARG A 53 20.72 0.57 2.63
N ILE A 54 20.86 -0.70 2.32
CA ILE A 54 19.90 -1.74 2.69
C ILE A 54 20.40 -2.46 3.94
N ARG A 55 19.55 -2.54 4.96
CA ARG A 55 19.88 -3.17 6.25
C ARG A 55 18.97 -4.35 6.59
N THR A 56 17.76 -4.40 6.03
CA THR A 56 16.78 -5.46 6.28
C THR A 56 16.19 -6.00 4.97
N GLY A 57 15.58 -7.19 5.03
CA GLY A 57 14.87 -7.77 3.89
C GLY A 57 13.69 -6.93 3.40
N ILE A 58 13.01 -6.21 4.30
CA ILE A 58 11.91 -5.28 3.97
C ILE A 58 12.44 -4.07 3.20
N ASP A 59 13.51 -3.43 3.69
CA ASP A 59 14.14 -2.29 3.00
C ASP A 59 14.55 -2.64 1.56
N LEU A 60 15.05 -3.87 1.38
CA LEU A 60 15.44 -4.42 0.09
C LEU A 60 14.24 -4.67 -0.80
N TYR A 61 13.18 -5.28 -0.25
CA TYR A 61 11.94 -5.57 -0.95
C TYR A 61 11.30 -4.28 -1.48
N GLU A 62 11.11 -3.28 -0.63
CA GLU A 62 10.60 -1.96 -1.02
C GLU A 62 11.49 -1.25 -2.05
N ALA A 63 12.82 -1.33 -1.89
CA ALA A 63 13.74 -0.69 -2.82
C ALA A 63 13.71 -1.34 -4.21
N VAL A 64 13.60 -2.69 -4.26
CA VAL A 64 13.44 -3.42 -5.51
C VAL A 64 12.09 -3.10 -6.14
N GLN A 65 11.01 -3.14 -5.35
CA GLN A 65 9.66 -2.77 -5.80
C GLN A 65 9.60 -1.35 -6.38
N SER A 66 10.18 -0.37 -5.67
CA SER A 66 10.27 1.00 -6.17
C SER A 66 11.06 1.09 -7.48
N ALA A 67 12.16 0.33 -7.59
CA ALA A 67 12.97 0.31 -8.81
C ALA A 67 12.27 -0.37 -10.00
N LEU A 68 11.51 -1.44 -9.75
CA LEU A 68 10.70 -2.13 -10.76
C LEU A 68 9.52 -1.28 -11.21
N SER A 69 8.87 -0.58 -10.29
CA SER A 69 7.79 0.37 -10.58
C SER A 69 8.28 1.53 -11.45
N ILE A 70 9.44 2.13 -11.14
CA ILE A 70 10.08 3.16 -11.98
C ILE A 70 10.33 2.63 -13.40
N ALA A 71 10.68 1.36 -13.51
CA ALA A 71 10.96 0.72 -14.79
C ALA A 71 9.70 0.17 -15.49
N SER A 72 8.51 0.23 -14.87
CA SER A 72 7.24 -0.34 -15.38
C SER A 72 7.33 -1.84 -15.70
N ILE A 73 7.90 -2.63 -14.79
CA ILE A 73 8.23 -4.05 -15.00
C ILE A 73 7.35 -4.95 -14.13
N ASP A 74 7.00 -6.13 -14.64
CA ASP A 74 6.29 -7.19 -13.91
C ASP A 74 7.15 -7.78 -12.78
N ASP A 75 6.58 -7.88 -11.59
CA ASP A 75 7.33 -8.04 -10.33
C ASP A 75 7.87 -9.46 -10.06
N ASN A 76 7.21 -10.49 -10.58
CA ASN A 76 7.42 -11.87 -10.11
C ASN A 76 8.78 -12.46 -10.52
N SER A 77 9.22 -12.25 -11.76
CA SER A 77 10.51 -12.80 -12.22
C SER A 77 11.70 -12.11 -11.56
N ALA A 78 11.61 -10.80 -11.32
CA ALA A 78 12.67 -10.03 -10.68
C ALA A 78 12.88 -10.45 -9.22
N HIS A 79 11.82 -10.81 -8.50
CA HIS A 79 11.93 -11.28 -7.12
C HIS A 79 12.76 -12.56 -6.98
N HIS A 80 12.54 -13.56 -7.84
CA HIS A 80 13.32 -14.80 -7.82
C HIS A 80 14.81 -14.57 -8.16
N GLU A 81 15.10 -13.73 -9.16
CA GLU A 81 16.48 -13.39 -9.54
C GLU A 81 17.23 -12.66 -8.42
N VAL A 82 16.57 -11.73 -7.74
CA VAL A 82 17.14 -11.00 -6.61
C VAL A 82 17.48 -11.96 -5.46
N THR A 83 16.57 -12.84 -5.08
CA THR A 83 16.79 -13.83 -4.01
C THR A 83 17.96 -14.76 -4.35
N ALA A 84 17.98 -15.31 -5.57
CA ALA A 84 19.05 -16.20 -6.03
C ALA A 84 20.42 -15.50 -6.09
N CYS A 85 20.44 -14.21 -6.44
CA CYS A 85 21.66 -13.42 -6.44
C CYS A 85 22.14 -13.09 -5.02
N LEU A 86 21.25 -12.89 -4.06
CA LEU A 86 21.58 -12.54 -2.68
C LEU A 86 22.07 -13.74 -1.88
N ALA A 87 21.49 -14.92 -2.09
CA ALA A 87 21.75 -16.11 -1.28
C ALA A 87 23.24 -16.46 -1.13
N PRO A 88 24.11 -16.35 -2.15
CA PRO A 88 25.55 -16.61 -2.00
C PRO A 88 26.31 -15.59 -1.16
N PHE A 89 25.79 -14.37 -1.00
CA PHE A 89 26.50 -13.26 -0.31
C PHE A 89 25.93 -12.96 1.06
N ASN A 90 24.61 -13.11 1.25
CA ASN A 90 23.93 -12.93 2.51
C ASN A 90 22.65 -13.79 2.57
N PRO A 91 22.77 -15.07 3.00
CA PRO A 91 21.67 -16.02 3.04
C PRO A 91 20.52 -15.57 3.96
N GLU A 92 20.85 -14.93 5.08
CA GLU A 92 19.84 -14.44 6.02
C GLU A 92 19.04 -13.30 5.42
N LEU A 93 19.70 -12.36 4.74
CA LEU A 93 19.02 -11.26 4.05
C LEU A 93 18.17 -11.77 2.89
N ALA A 94 18.64 -12.77 2.14
CA ALA A 94 17.85 -13.40 1.08
C ALA A 94 16.57 -14.04 1.63
N ARG A 95 16.67 -14.77 2.75
CA ARG A 95 15.52 -15.36 3.45
C ARG A 95 14.55 -14.30 3.98
N GLN A 96 15.07 -13.20 4.50
CA GLN A 96 14.24 -12.09 4.97
C GLN A 96 13.54 -11.37 3.82
N TYR A 97 14.20 -11.21 2.68
CA TYR A 97 13.63 -10.63 1.46
C TYR A 97 12.50 -11.48 0.89
N GLU A 98 12.70 -12.80 0.81
CA GLU A 98 11.67 -13.75 0.35
C GLU A 98 10.41 -13.71 1.21
N LYS A 99 10.57 -13.51 2.53
CA LYS A 99 9.45 -13.39 3.48
C LYS A 99 8.87 -11.99 3.58
N ALA A 100 9.56 -10.98 3.05
CA ALA A 100 9.16 -9.58 3.17
C ALA A 100 7.73 -9.29 2.64
N PRO A 101 7.28 -9.77 1.47
CA PRO A 101 5.93 -9.48 1.00
C PRO A 101 4.85 -9.96 1.97
N ALA A 102 4.92 -11.21 2.41
CA ALA A 102 3.96 -11.77 3.37
C ALA A 102 3.98 -11.01 4.72
N LEU A 103 5.14 -10.54 5.17
CA LEU A 103 5.24 -9.74 6.38
C LEU A 103 4.65 -8.33 6.21
N ILE A 104 4.81 -7.71 5.04
CA ILE A 104 4.22 -6.41 4.73
C ILE A 104 2.69 -6.52 4.68
N GLU A 105 2.16 -7.54 4.01
CA GLU A 105 0.72 -7.82 3.96
C GLU A 105 0.16 -8.09 5.35
N ALA A 106 0.79 -8.98 6.14
CA ALA A 106 0.35 -9.27 7.50
C ALA A 106 0.39 -8.02 8.42
N ASN A 107 1.39 -7.15 8.25
CA ASN A 107 1.45 -5.90 8.99
C ASN A 107 0.34 -4.92 8.57
N ALA A 108 0.03 -4.84 7.28
CA ALA A 108 -1.07 -4.02 6.77
C ALA A 108 -2.43 -4.51 7.26
N GLU A 109 -2.64 -5.83 7.28
CA GLU A 109 -3.84 -6.46 7.85
C GLU A 109 -3.95 -6.21 9.35
N ALA A 110 -2.88 -6.42 10.10
CA ALA A 110 -2.85 -6.17 11.54
C ALA A 110 -3.12 -4.70 11.87
N GLU A 111 -2.57 -3.77 11.09
CA GLU A 111 -2.83 -2.33 11.25
C GLU A 111 -4.28 -1.98 10.91
N THR A 112 -4.85 -2.60 9.89
CA THR A 112 -6.26 -2.43 9.54
C THR A 112 -7.17 -2.97 10.65
N ALA A 113 -6.83 -4.13 11.22
CA ALA A 113 -7.54 -4.72 12.35
C ALA A 113 -7.44 -3.84 13.60
N ARG A 114 -6.26 -3.28 13.90
CA ARG A 114 -6.07 -2.31 15.00
C ARG A 114 -6.88 -1.04 14.80
N LYS A 115 -6.87 -0.46 13.60
CA LYS A 115 -7.69 0.71 13.27
C LYS A 115 -9.17 0.42 13.39
N LYS A 116 -9.60 -0.76 12.96
CA LYS A 116 -11.00 -1.21 13.13
C LYS A 116 -11.36 -1.38 14.60
N ALA A 117 -10.52 -2.03 15.39
CA ALA A 117 -10.74 -2.22 16.82
C ALA A 117 -10.78 -0.88 17.57
N ALA A 118 -9.85 0.04 17.30
CA ALA A 118 -9.84 1.38 17.89
C ALA A 118 -11.08 2.20 17.49
N ARG A 119 -11.53 2.06 16.23
CA ARG A 119 -12.79 2.65 15.76
C ARG A 119 -13.99 2.07 16.50
N GLU A 120 -14.05 0.75 16.69
CA GLU A 120 -15.13 0.08 17.42
C GLU A 120 -15.15 0.50 18.89
N GLU A 121 -14.00 0.56 19.56
CA GLU A 121 -13.86 1.05 20.94
C GLU A 121 -14.32 2.51 21.09
N THR A 122 -13.98 3.37 20.13
CA THR A 122 -14.43 4.78 20.13
C THR A 122 -15.94 4.90 19.93
N LEU A 123 -16.54 4.01 19.12
CA LEU A 123 -17.97 4.03 18.80
C LEU A 123 -18.83 3.31 19.83
N GLU A 124 -18.27 2.38 20.61
CA GLU A 124 -18.98 1.53 21.56
C GLU A 124 -19.82 2.33 22.59
N PRO A 125 -19.30 3.39 23.23
CA PRO A 125 -20.08 4.21 24.16
C PRO A 125 -21.28 4.91 23.51
N PHE A 126 -21.22 5.14 22.20
CA PHE A 126 -22.24 5.87 21.45
C PHE A 126 -23.20 4.95 20.69
N ARG A 127 -22.97 3.64 20.69
CA ARG A 127 -23.70 2.68 19.84
C ARG A 127 -25.22 2.73 20.05
N HIS A 128 -25.67 2.63 21.30
CA HIS A 128 -27.10 2.70 21.63
C HIS A 128 -27.73 4.04 21.27
N GLU A 129 -26.95 5.13 21.40
CA GLU A 129 -27.43 6.46 21.09
C GLU A 129 -27.52 6.72 19.58
N ILE A 130 -26.58 6.18 18.80
CA ILE A 130 -26.63 6.17 17.34
C ILE A 130 -27.85 5.40 16.87
N GLU A 131 -28.10 4.20 17.42
CA GLU A 131 -29.28 3.39 17.08
C GLU A 131 -30.58 4.12 17.40
N ARG A 132 -30.70 4.69 18.61
CA ARG A 132 -31.86 5.49 19.02
C ARG A 132 -32.12 6.67 18.08
N ARG A 133 -31.07 7.35 17.62
CA ARG A 133 -31.18 8.48 16.69
C ARG A 133 -31.54 8.04 15.28
N LEU A 134 -31.03 6.89 14.82
CA LEU A 134 -31.44 6.30 13.55
C LEU A 134 -32.90 5.87 13.57
N GLU A 135 -33.40 5.36 14.71
CA GLU A 135 -34.81 5.05 14.92
C GLU A 135 -35.67 6.32 14.90
N ALA A 136 -35.23 7.40 15.57
CA ALA A 136 -35.91 8.69 15.56
C ALA A 136 -35.89 9.39 14.18
N MET A 137 -34.89 9.09 13.35
CA MET A 137 -34.77 9.58 11.98
C MET A 137 -35.53 8.74 10.95
N GLN A 138 -36.21 7.65 11.34
CA GLN A 138 -36.94 6.84 10.38
C GLN A 138 -38.00 7.67 9.63
N PRO A 139 -38.07 7.54 8.29
CA PRO A 139 -39.22 8.01 7.55
C PRO A 139 -40.44 7.16 7.91
N SER A 140 -41.60 7.80 7.95
CA SER A 140 -42.94 7.22 7.94
C SER A 140 -43.07 6.00 6.99
N PRO A 141 -44.09 5.13 7.20
CA PRO A 141 -44.10 3.75 6.73
C PRO A 141 -43.84 3.60 5.23
N VAL A 142 -43.11 2.54 4.89
CA VAL A 142 -42.74 2.10 3.53
C VAL A 142 -43.95 2.17 2.58
N VAL A 143 -44.04 3.23 1.78
CA VAL A 143 -44.91 3.26 0.60
C VAL A 143 -44.22 2.44 -0.49
N ARG A 144 -44.67 1.20 -0.67
CA ARG A 144 -44.30 0.37 -1.82
C ARG A 144 -44.98 0.94 -3.08
N LEU A 145 -44.28 1.81 -3.80
CA LEU A 145 -44.52 2.01 -5.23
C LEU A 145 -43.42 1.23 -5.98
N GLY A 146 -43.85 0.50 -7.01
CA GLY A 146 -43.10 -0.58 -7.64
C GLY A 146 -41.68 -0.23 -8.11
N ALA A 147 -40.86 -1.28 -8.17
CA ALA A 147 -39.48 -1.33 -8.67
C ALA A 147 -38.41 -0.71 -7.75
N GLY A 148 -37.88 -1.54 -6.85
CA GLY A 148 -36.59 -1.33 -6.16
C GLY A 148 -36.71 -0.87 -4.71
N ARG A 149 -36.29 -1.74 -3.76
CA ARG A 149 -36.07 -1.33 -2.37
C ARG A 149 -34.74 -0.56 -2.29
N TYR A 150 -34.78 0.76 -2.25
CA TYR A 150 -33.62 1.57 -1.83
C TYR A 150 -33.66 1.74 -0.31
N THR A 151 -32.89 0.96 0.43
CA THR A 151 -32.56 1.20 1.85
C THR A 151 -31.47 2.28 1.98
N GLY A 152 -31.57 3.37 1.21
CA GLY A 152 -30.48 4.34 1.01
C GLY A 152 -30.26 5.33 2.16
N GLY A 153 -31.23 5.53 3.07
CA GLY A 153 -31.13 6.52 4.15
C GLY A 153 -30.37 6.02 5.38
N THR A 154 -30.75 4.86 5.92
CA THR A 154 -30.26 4.40 7.24
C THR A 154 -28.77 4.05 7.26
N GLY A 155 -28.22 3.52 6.17
CA GLY A 155 -26.79 3.22 6.07
C GLY A 155 -25.92 4.49 5.98
N TYR A 156 -26.41 5.51 5.26
CA TYR A 156 -25.72 6.77 5.08
C TYR A 156 -25.73 7.62 6.37
N ASP A 157 -26.89 7.71 7.03
CA ASP A 157 -27.04 8.43 8.29
C ASP A 157 -26.22 7.79 9.41
N ARG A 158 -26.14 6.45 9.43
CA ARG A 158 -25.28 5.72 10.37
C ARG A 158 -23.81 6.04 10.14
N ALA A 159 -23.33 5.95 8.90
CA ALA A 159 -21.94 6.24 8.57
C ALA A 159 -21.56 7.69 8.93
N ARG A 160 -22.51 8.63 8.77
CA ARG A 160 -22.32 10.04 9.13
C ARG A 160 -22.20 10.25 10.64
N LEU A 161 -23.09 9.65 11.42
CA LEU A 161 -23.04 9.72 12.89
C LEU A 161 -21.77 9.08 13.43
N GLU A 162 -21.40 7.90 12.92
CA GLU A 162 -20.16 7.23 13.30
C GLU A 162 -18.93 8.08 12.95
N LYS A 163 -18.88 8.68 11.76
CA LYS A 163 -17.79 9.58 11.36
C LYS A 163 -17.67 10.78 12.30
N TYR A 164 -18.79 11.42 12.64
CA TYR A 164 -18.78 12.57 13.54
C TYR A 164 -18.25 12.19 14.94
N VAL A 165 -18.63 11.01 15.46
CA VAL A 165 -18.10 10.51 16.75
C VAL A 165 -16.60 10.25 16.66
N LEU A 166 -16.11 9.68 15.56
CA LEU A 166 -14.68 9.42 15.37
C LEU A 166 -13.87 10.72 15.25
N GLU A 167 -14.44 11.77 14.67
CA GLU A 167 -13.77 13.07 14.46
C GLU A 167 -13.82 13.97 15.70
N HIS A 168 -14.90 13.92 16.48
CA HIS A 168 -15.17 14.88 17.56
C HIS A 168 -15.32 14.26 18.95
N GLY A 169 -15.31 12.93 19.09
CA GLY A 169 -15.45 12.23 20.37
C GLY A 169 -16.81 12.40 21.05
N LEU A 170 -17.81 12.89 20.33
CA LEU A 170 -19.16 13.17 20.81
C LEU A 170 -20.16 13.08 19.66
N LEU A 171 -21.44 12.90 19.96
CA LEU A 171 -22.50 12.90 18.95
C LEU A 171 -22.92 14.32 18.56
N PRO A 172 -23.34 14.55 17.32
CA PRO A 172 -23.79 15.87 16.91
C PRO A 172 -25.01 16.32 17.73
N PRO A 173 -25.27 17.62 17.92
CA PRO A 173 -26.49 18.09 18.59
C PRO A 173 -27.75 17.58 17.88
N LEU A 174 -28.80 17.26 18.64
CA LEU A 174 -30.10 16.85 18.08
C LEU A 174 -30.64 17.94 17.15
N GLY A 175 -31.03 17.57 15.91
CA GLY A 175 -31.50 18.51 14.89
C GLY A 175 -30.40 19.17 14.04
N HIS A 176 -29.12 18.86 14.29
CA HIS A 176 -28.00 19.18 13.40
C HIS A 176 -27.38 17.88 12.90
N CYS A 177 -28.05 17.17 11.99
CA CYS A 177 -27.27 16.38 11.05
C CYS A 177 -26.50 17.40 10.21
N PRO A 178 -25.16 17.47 10.30
CA PRO A 178 -24.39 18.42 9.47
C PRO A 178 -24.80 18.18 8.03
N GLN A 179 -25.06 19.19 7.21
CA GLN A 179 -25.25 18.96 5.78
C GLN A 179 -23.87 18.87 5.14
N GLY A 180 -23.74 18.02 4.15
CA GLY A 180 -22.47 17.62 3.53
C GLY A 180 -22.79 16.57 2.51
#